data_AF-A0A3A6RHQ0-F1
#
_entry.id   AF-A0A3A6RHQ0-F1
#
_cell.length_a   1.000
_cell.length_b   1.000
_cell.length_c   1.000
_cell.angle_alpha   90.00
_cell.angle_beta   90.00
_cell.angle_gamma   90.00
#
_symmetry.space_group_name_H-M   'P 1'
#
loop_
_entity.id
_entity.type
_entity.pdbx_description
1 polymer ?
#
loop_
_entity_poly.entity_id
_entity_poly.type
_entity_poly.pdbx_seq_one_letter_code
_entity_poly.pdbx_strand_id
1 'polypeptide(L)' 'MPDPNSPNGCFQRHGYTVERTPRKSGAGFHRAIYDSRGQQVLSRAGYDAEVQFCREQGLLIDDAGQA' A
#
# COMPACT_ATOMS: atom_id res chain seq x y z
N MET A 1 -2.29 2.54 15.25
CA MET A 1 -2.00 3.07 13.89
C MET A 1 -1.11 2.06 13.18
N PRO A 2 -1.28 1.82 11.87
CA PRO A 2 -0.36 0.95 11.13
C PRO A 2 1.06 1.49 11.20
N ASP A 3 2.05 0.59 11.16
CA ASP A 3 3.46 0.98 11.07
C ASP A 3 3.66 1.91 9.86
N PRO A 4 4.32 3.08 10.00
CA PRO A 4 4.45 4.08 8.94
C PRO A 4 5.11 3.56 7.66
N ASN A 5 5.98 2.56 7.78
CA ASN A 5 6.71 1.92 6.68
C ASN A 5 6.11 0.57 6.26
N SER A 6 5.00 0.14 6.88
CA SER A 6 4.15 -0.90 6.32
C SER A 6 3.36 -0.38 5.12
N PRO A 7 2.92 -1.25 4.18
CA PRO A 7 2.09 -0.85 3.05
C PRO A 7 0.86 -0.02 3.44
N ASN A 8 0.13 -0.44 4.48
CA ASN A 8 -1.06 0.30 4.92
C ASN A 8 -0.69 1.70 5.47
N GLY A 9 0.42 1.82 6.22
CA GLY A 9 0.88 3.11 6.74
C GLY A 9 1.36 4.05 5.63
N CYS A 10 2.16 3.51 4.70
CA CYS A 10 2.58 4.19 3.48
C CYS A 10 1.38 4.74 2.69
N PHE A 11 0.44 3.87 2.29
CA PHE A 11 -0.72 4.28 1.50
C PHE A 11 -1.60 5.30 2.22
N GLN A 12 -1.89 5.08 3.51
CA GLN A 12 -2.72 5.98 4.29
C GLN A 12 -2.14 7.38 4.39
N ARG A 13 -0.82 7.51 4.62
CA ARG A 13 -0.15 8.81 4.76
C ARG A 13 -0.16 9.64 3.48
N HIS A 14 -0.17 8.98 2.33
CA HIS A 14 -0.09 9.63 1.02
C HIS A 14 -1.43 9.69 0.29
N GLY A 15 -2.54 9.39 0.97
CA GLY A 15 -3.89 9.53 0.43
C GLY A 15 -4.30 8.46 -0.58
N TYR A 16 -3.63 7.31 -0.59
CA TYR A 16 -4.03 6.17 -1.39
C TYR A 16 -5.20 5.44 -0.73
N THR A 17 -6.08 4.88 -1.56
CA THR A 17 -7.19 4.03 -1.12
C THR A 17 -6.82 2.55 -1.28
N VAL A 18 -7.09 1.77 -0.24
CA VAL A 18 -6.90 0.32 -0.24
C VAL A 18 -8.25 -0.37 -0.23
N GLU A 19 -8.63 -0.98 -1.34
CA GLU A 19 -9.83 -1.82 -1.40
C GLU A 19 -9.49 -3.30 -1.16
N ARG A 20 -10.39 -4.01 -0.46
CA ARG A 20 -10.23 -5.42 -0.12
C ARG A 20 -11.43 -6.22 -0.62
N THR A 21 -11.20 -7.08 -1.60
CA THR A 21 -12.23 -7.96 -2.16
C THR A 21 -12.01 -9.38 -1.67
N PRO A 22 -12.99 -10.02 -1.02
CA PRO A 22 -12.88 -11.43 -0.63
C PRO A 22 -12.55 -12.31 -1.82
N ARG A 23 -11.72 -13.35 -1.62
CA ARG A 23 -11.49 -14.35 -2.67
C ARG A 23 -12.76 -15.18 -2.88
N LYS A 24 -13.03 -15.58 -4.13
CA LYS A 24 -14.18 -16.45 -4.46
C LYS A 24 -14.08 -17.84 -3.83
N SER A 25 -12.86 -18.29 -3.52
CA SER A 25 -12.57 -19.54 -2.84
C SER A 25 -11.29 -19.40 -2.01
N GLY A 26 -11.24 -20.09 -0.87
CA GLY A 26 -10.15 -20.02 0.10
C GLY A 26 -10.21 -18.82 1.04
N ALA A 27 -9.31 -18.80 2.02
CA ALA A 27 -9.18 -17.70 2.96
C ALA A 27 -8.48 -16.48 2.34
N GLY A 28 -8.86 -15.27 2.80
CA GLY A 28 -8.16 -14.03 2.49
C GLY A 28 -8.83 -13.12 1.46
N PHE A 29 -8.10 -12.07 1.06
CA PHE A 29 -8.60 -11.00 0.21
C PHE A 29 -7.63 -10.74 -0.96
N HIS A 30 -8.17 -10.20 -2.04
CA HIS A 30 -7.43 -9.45 -3.04
C HIS A 30 -7.44 -7.98 -2.66
N ARG A 31 -6.29 -7.32 -2.85
CA ARG A 31 -6.17 -5.88 -2.63
C ARG A 31 -6.08 -5.16 -3.96
N ALA A 32 -6.73 -4.02 -4.05
CA ALA A 32 -6.57 -3.06 -5.13
C ALA A 32 -6.20 -1.71 -4.50
N ILE A 33 -5.15 -1.08 -5.02
CA ILE A 33 -4.66 0.20 -4.50
C ILE A 33 -4.93 1.27 -5.54
N TYR A 34 -5.53 2.36 -5.10
CA TYR A 34 -5.89 3.51 -5.92
C TYR A 34 -5.17 4.75 -5.41
N ASP A 35 -4.69 5.57 -6.34
CA ASP A 35 -4.13 6.88 -5.98
C ASP A 35 -5.24 7.89 -5.58
N SER A 36 -4.83 9.10 -5.24
CA SER A 36 -5.73 10.19 -4.85
C SER A 36 -6.66 10.67 -5.97
N ARG A 37 -6.40 10.27 -7.22
CA ARG A 37 -7.23 10.56 -8.41
C ARG A 37 -8.20 9.42 -8.72
N GLY A 38 -8.17 8.33 -7.95
CA GLY A 38 -8.96 7.13 -8.20
C GLY A 38 -8.39 6.23 -9.29
N GLN A 39 -7.15 6.45 -9.76
CA GLN A 39 -6.50 5.56 -10.70
C GLN A 39 -5.96 4.33 -9.96
N GLN A 40 -6.28 3.14 -10.46
CA GLN A 40 -5.73 1.91 -9.90
C GLN A 40 -4.24 1.79 -10.25
N VAL A 41 -3.38 1.75 -9.23
CA VAL A 41 -1.92 1.64 -9.36
C VAL A 41 -1.40 0.24 -9.05
N LEU A 42 -2.13 -0.53 -8.23
CA LEU A 42 -1.83 -1.94 -7.96
C LEU A 42 -3.11 -2.78 -8.00
N SER A 43 -3.00 -4.00 -8.53
CA SER A 43 -4.10 -4.97 -8.61
C SER A 43 -3.65 -6.34 -8.14
N ARG A 44 -4.38 -6.89 -7.15
CA ARG A 44 -4.12 -8.21 -6.56
C ARG A 44 -2.68 -8.37 -6.06
N ALA A 45 -2.03 -7.27 -5.67
CA ALA A 45 -0.67 -7.29 -5.17
C ALA A 45 -0.58 -8.04 -3.83
N GLY A 46 0.52 -8.78 -3.65
CA GLY A 46 0.92 -9.32 -2.37
C GLY A 46 1.68 -8.28 -1.55
N TYR A 47 1.97 -8.60 -0.29
CA TYR A 47 2.66 -7.70 0.64
C TYR A 47 3.97 -7.15 0.07
N ASP A 48 4.86 -8.02 -0.45
CA ASP A 48 6.17 -7.60 -0.97
C ASP A 48 6.05 -6.65 -2.16
N ALA A 49 5.08 -6.88 -3.05
CA ALA A 49 4.83 -6.00 -4.18
C ALA A 49 4.33 -4.62 -3.73
N GLU A 50 3.49 -4.55 -2.70
CA GLU A 50 3.05 -3.27 -2.12
C GLU A 50 4.22 -2.53 -1.46
N VAL A 51 5.12 -3.24 -0.74
CA VAL A 51 6.32 -2.65 -0.14
C VAL A 51 7.27 -2.11 -1.22
N GLN A 52 7.54 -2.89 -2.27
CA GLN A 52 8.39 -2.45 -3.38
C GLN A 52 7.83 -1.21 -4.06
N PHE A 53 6.52 -1.16 -4.32
CA PHE A 53 5.87 0.03 -4.86
C PHE A 53 6.08 1.26 -3.95
N CYS A 54 5.86 1.13 -2.64
CA CYS A 54 6.10 2.22 -1.69
C CYS A 54 7.55 2.71 -1.73
N ARG A 55 8.52 1.82 -1.93
CA ARG A 55 9.94 2.16 -2.07
C ARG A 55 10.24 2.89 -3.38
N GLU A 56 9.76 2.36 -4.50
CA GLU A 56 9.96 2.92 -5.84
C GLU A 56 9.34 4.31 -5.99
N GLN A 57 8.19 4.53 -5.34
CA GLN A 57 7.51 5.83 -5.33
C GLN A 57 8.04 6.79 -4.25
N GLY A 58 9.05 6.40 -3.47
CA GLY A 58 9.63 7.25 -2.42
C GLY A 58 8.66 7.57 -1.28
N LEU A 59 7.71 6.68 -1.00
CA LEU A 59 6.63 6.88 -0.02
C LEU A 59 7.01 6.44 1.40
N LEU A 60 8.04 5.61 1.53
CA LEU A 60 8.60 5.18 2.81
C LEU A 60 9.30 6.36 3.50
N ILE A 61 9.29 6.38 4.83
CA ILE A 61 10.08 7.32 5.61
C ILE A 61 11.50 6.77 5.65
N ASP A 62 12.43 7.50 5.04
CA ASP A 62 13.86 7.31 5.30
C ASP A 62 14.14 7.75 6.74
N ASP A 63 14.86 6.93 7.51
CA ASP A 63 15.25 7.27 8.89
C ASP A 63 16.19 8.50 8.95
N ALA A 64 16.60 9.04 7.81
CA ALA A 64 17.48 10.19 7.65
C ALA A 64 16.77 11.56 7.84
N GLY A 65 16.04 11.71 8.95
CA GLY A 65 15.28 12.92 9.29
C GLY A 65 15.47 13.45 10.73
N GLN A 66 16.49 12.99 11.45
CA GLN A 66 16.99 13.61 12.68
C GLN A 66 18.53 13.63 12.68
N ALA A 67 19.12 14.67 12.07
CA ALA A 67 20.41 15.27 12.45
C ALA A 67 20.60 16.57 11.67
#